data_AF-A0A1J5NZN9-F1
#
_entry.id   AF-A0A1J5NZN9-F1
#
_cell.length_a   1.000
_cell.length_b   1.000
_cell.length_c   1.000
_cell.angle_alpha   90.00
_cell.angle_beta   90.00
_cell.angle_gamma   90.00
#
_symmetry.space_group_name_H-M   'P 1'
#
loop_
_entity.id
_entity.type
_entity.pdbx_description
1 polymer ?
#
loop_
_entity_poly.entity_id
_entity_poly.type
_entity_poly.pdbx_seq_one_letter_code
_entity_poly.pdbx_strand_id
1 'polypeptide(L)'
;MDSAYVPRNPMLHGHFSYGYGWRIFEAPGKQVIYHTGWWHGFRHIYLRDIKDDITIVLLSYLSNGSLLKLDDLFNATGMPIVRKSAYKGNGDTSDD
;
A
#
# COMPACT_ATOMS: atom_id res chain seq x y z
N MET A 1 -6.80 1.94 17.97
CA MET A 1 -6.38 1.62 16.59
C MET A 1 -4.88 1.77 16.41
N ASP A 2 -4.28 2.72 17.13
CA ASP A 2 -2.90 3.17 16.94
C ASP A 2 -1.84 2.06 16.98
N SER A 3 -1.98 1.07 17.85
CA SER A 3 -1.01 -0.04 17.94
C SER A 3 -0.95 -0.89 16.67
N ALA A 4 -2.03 -0.96 15.89
CA ALA A 4 -2.10 -1.76 14.66
C ALA A 4 -1.34 -1.11 13.49
N TYR A 5 -1.12 0.21 13.54
CA TYR A 5 -0.45 0.97 12.50
C TYR A 5 1.04 1.20 12.82
N VAL A 6 1.58 0.42 13.75
CA VAL A 6 2.98 0.49 14.16
C VAL A 6 3.77 -0.62 13.48
N PRO A 7 4.90 -0.31 12.82
CA PRO A 7 5.82 -1.31 12.28
C PRO A 7 6.31 -2.27 13.37
N ARG A 8 6.27 -3.58 13.10
CA ARG A 8 6.77 -4.64 14.00
C ARG A 8 7.87 -5.50 13.38
N ASN A 9 8.38 -5.08 12.23
CA ASN A 9 9.48 -5.71 11.53
C ASN A 9 10.41 -4.64 10.93
N PRO A 10 11.66 -5.02 10.56
CA PRO A 10 12.54 -4.14 9.82
C PRO A 10 11.91 -3.68 8.50
N MET A 11 12.22 -2.45 8.10
CA MET A 11 11.72 -1.88 6.86
C MET A 11 12.32 -2.61 5.65
N LEU A 12 11.48 -2.89 4.66
CA LEU A 12 11.86 -3.42 3.37
C LEU A 12 11.88 -2.28 2.35
N HIS A 13 12.93 -2.19 1.53
CA HIS A 13 13.09 -1.17 0.49
C HIS A 13 12.87 0.25 1.03
N GLY A 14 13.35 0.54 2.25
CA GLY A 14 13.23 1.86 2.88
C GLY A 14 11.81 2.36 3.20
N HIS A 15 10.76 1.64 2.82
CA HIS A 15 9.38 2.16 2.86
C HIS A 15 8.34 1.19 3.44
N PHE A 16 8.56 -0.13 3.36
CA PHE A 16 7.51 -1.11 3.62
C PHE A 16 7.74 -1.87 4.92
N SER A 17 6.74 -1.89 5.79
CA SER A 17 6.74 -2.67 7.03
C SER A 17 5.37 -3.30 7.29
N TYR A 18 5.22 -3.99 8.43
CA TYR A 18 4.04 -4.74 8.79
C TYR A 18 3.79 -4.69 10.31
N GLY A 19 2.53 -4.59 10.71
CA GLY A 19 2.10 -4.60 12.11
C GLY A 19 0.67 -5.13 12.27
N TYR A 20 0.46 -6.07 13.20
CA TYR A 20 -0.86 -6.62 13.59
C TYR A 20 -1.92 -6.75 12.48
N GLY A 21 -1.58 -7.37 11.35
CA GLY A 21 -2.55 -7.58 10.26
C GLY A 21 -2.53 -6.52 9.17
N TRP A 22 -1.66 -5.52 9.26
CA TRP A 22 -1.58 -4.41 8.31
C TRP A 22 -0.20 -4.27 7.70
N ARG A 23 -0.16 -3.99 6.41
CA ARG A 23 1.04 -3.48 5.76
C ARG A 23 1.06 -1.96 5.92
N ILE A 24 2.26 -1.44 6.10
CA ILE A 24 2.50 -0.03 6.38
C ILE A 24 3.50 0.45 5.33
N PHE A 25 3.16 1.52 4.63
CA PHE A 25 4.05 2.25 3.76
C PHE A 25 4.37 3.59 4.39
N GLU A 26 5.66 3.91 4.51
CA GLU A 26 6.13 5.16 5.10
C GLU A 26 7.09 5.85 4.14
N ALA A 27 6.85 7.11 3.87
CA ALA A 27 7.74 8.00 3.15
C ALA A 27 7.79 9.35 3.88
N PRO A 28 8.75 10.25 3.57
CA PRO A 28 8.85 11.53 4.24
C PRO A 28 7.51 12.29 4.26
N GLY A 29 6.91 12.41 5.45
CA GLY A 29 5.63 13.09 5.65
C GLY A 29 4.41 12.42 5.04
N LYS A 30 4.46 11.12 4.72
CA LYS A 30 3.36 10.31 4.18
C LYS A 30 3.32 8.93 4.85
N GLN A 31 2.12 8.48 5.25
CA GLN A 31 1.92 7.14 5.81
C GLN A 31 0.64 6.53 5.25
N VAL A 32 0.77 5.37 4.63
CA VAL A 32 -0.36 4.61 4.07
C VAL A 32 -0.45 3.24 4.74
N ILE A 33 -1.61 2.96 5.33
CA ILE A 33 -1.93 1.67 5.90
C ILE A 33 -2.73 0.89 4.87
N TYR A 34 -2.33 -0.34 4.57
CA TYR A 34 -2.97 -1.10 3.51
C TYR A 34 -3.01 -2.59 3.79
N HIS A 35 -3.99 -3.25 3.18
CA HIS A 35 -4.09 -4.70 3.18
C HIS A 35 -4.65 -5.19 1.85
N THR A 36 -4.17 -6.35 1.42
CA THR A 36 -4.62 -6.99 0.18
C THR A 36 -5.11 -8.38 0.52
N GLY A 37 -6.19 -8.82 -0.09
CA GLY A 37 -6.66 -10.19 0.06
C GLY A 37 -6.95 -10.86 -1.26
N TRP A 38 -6.78 -12.17 -1.24
CA TRP A 38 -7.01 -13.04 -2.37
C TRP A 38 -7.69 -14.30 -1.85
N TRP A 39 -8.90 -14.56 -2.34
CA TRP A 39 -9.71 -15.70 -1.92
C TRP A 39 -10.62 -16.15 -3.06
N HIS A 40 -10.46 -17.39 -3.55
CA HIS A 40 -11.34 -18.06 -4.51
C HIS A 40 -12.00 -17.13 -5.57
N GLY A 41 -11.20 -16.49 -6.41
CA GLY A 41 -11.68 -15.62 -7.50
C GLY A 41 -12.01 -14.18 -7.08
N PHE A 42 -12.02 -13.90 -5.77
CA PHE A 42 -12.16 -12.56 -5.22
C PHE A 42 -10.80 -11.95 -4.87
N ARG A 43 -10.65 -10.66 -5.18
CA ARG A 43 -9.53 -9.83 -4.78
C ARG A 43 -10.03 -8.55 -4.14
N HIS A 44 -9.35 -8.12 -3.09
CA HIS A 44 -9.57 -6.80 -2.51
C HIS A 44 -8.27 -6.08 -2.21
N ILE A 45 -8.36 -4.75 -2.24
CA ILE A 45 -7.32 -3.84 -1.78
C ILE A 45 -7.98 -2.79 -0.90
N TYR A 46 -7.47 -2.66 0.31
CA TYR A 46 -7.78 -1.58 1.22
C TYR A 46 -6.54 -0.71 1.35
N LEU A 47 -6.68 0.61 1.20
CA LEU A 47 -5.64 1.59 1.51
C LEU A 47 -6.23 2.74 2.34
N ARG A 48 -5.45 3.26 3.29
CA ARG A 48 -5.78 4.45 4.07
C ARG A 48 -4.56 5.36 4.17
N ASP A 49 -4.66 6.56 3.60
CA ASP A 49 -3.71 7.65 3.88
C ASP A 49 -4.10 8.28 5.23
N ILE A 50 -3.21 8.16 6.21
CA ILE A 50 -3.48 8.65 7.57
C ILE A 50 -3.40 10.18 7.64
N LYS A 51 -2.59 10.80 6.77
CA LYS A 51 -2.37 12.24 6.80
C LYS A 51 -3.51 12.99 6.14
N ASP A 52 -3.92 12.54 4.97
CA ASP A 52 -4.94 13.21 4.16
C ASP A 52 -6.36 12.68 4.42
N ASP A 53 -6.50 11.72 5.36
CA ASP A 53 -7.74 11.02 5.74
C ASP A 53 -8.51 10.43 4.55
N ILE A 54 -7.77 9.91 3.57
CA ILE A 54 -8.33 9.26 2.38
C ILE A 54 -8.37 7.75 2.62
N THR A 55 -9.53 7.13 2.41
CA THR A 55 -9.67 5.66 2.43
C THR A 55 -10.18 5.15 1.09
N ILE A 56 -9.46 4.20 0.52
CA ILE A 56 -9.79 3.53 -0.74
C ILE A 56 -10.08 2.06 -0.44
N VAL A 57 -11.24 1.58 -0.88
CA VAL A 57 -11.62 0.16 -0.81
C VAL A 57 -12.01 -0.33 -2.20
N LEU A 58 -11.22 -1.24 -2.76
CA LEU A 58 -11.47 -1.87 -4.05
C LEU A 58 -11.82 -3.33 -3.82
N LEU A 59 -12.98 -3.76 -4.33
CA LEU A 59 -13.47 -5.13 -4.26
C LEU A 59 -13.72 -5.62 -5.69
N SER A 60 -13.22 -6.81 -6.03
CA SER A 60 -13.36 -7.36 -7.38
C SER A 60 -13.56 -8.86 -7.36
N TYR A 61 -14.51 -9.33 -8.18
CA TYR A 61 -14.73 -10.75 -8.47
C TYR A 61 -13.92 -11.23 -9.69
N LEU A 62 -12.97 -10.42 -10.17
CA LEU A 62 -12.18 -10.75 -11.34
C LEU A 62 -10.95 -11.59 -10.96
N SER A 63 -10.93 -12.83 -11.45
CA SER A 63 -9.81 -13.77 -11.31
C SER A 63 -8.56 -13.34 -12.10
N ASN A 64 -8.68 -12.41 -13.05
CA ASN A 64 -7.66 -12.10 -14.05
C ASN A 64 -6.76 -10.88 -13.75
N GLY A 65 -6.72 -10.38 -12.51
CA GLY A 65 -5.63 -9.48 -12.08
C GLY A 65 -5.77 -7.99 -12.40
N SER A 66 -6.98 -7.51 -12.72
CA SER A 66 -7.29 -6.08 -12.98
C SER A 66 -6.80 -5.09 -11.90
N LEU A 67 -6.59 -5.54 -10.65
CA LEU A 67 -6.19 -4.69 -9.52
C LEU A 67 -4.68 -4.41 -9.40
N LEU A 68 -3.89 -4.64 -10.46
CA LEU A 68 -2.42 -4.48 -10.41
C LEU A 68 -1.91 -3.11 -10.93
N LYS A 69 -2.74 -2.34 -11.65
CA LYS A 69 -2.37 -1.03 -12.21
C LYS A 69 -3.17 0.07 -11.51
N LEU A 70 -2.63 0.57 -10.39
CA LEU A 70 -3.28 1.58 -9.56
C LEU A 70 -2.55 2.93 -9.55
N ASP A 71 -1.47 3.07 -10.30
CA ASP A 71 -0.60 4.25 -10.26
C ASP A 71 -1.39 5.52 -10.63
N ASP A 72 -2.27 5.46 -11.65
CA ASP A 72 -3.18 6.59 -12.01
C ASP A 72 -4.16 6.94 -10.89
N LEU A 73 -4.67 5.94 -10.16
CA LEU A 73 -5.55 6.17 -9.01
C LEU A 73 -4.79 6.87 -7.89
N PHE A 74 -3.57 6.41 -7.58
CA PHE A 74 -2.73 7.02 -6.56
C PHE A 74 -2.38 8.47 -6.92
N ASN A 75 -2.03 8.72 -8.19
CA ASN A 75 -1.76 10.07 -8.69
C ASN A 75 -3.01 10.97 -8.58
N ALA A 76 -4.19 10.46 -8.93
CA ALA A 76 -5.44 11.21 -8.83
C ALA A 76 -5.84 11.56 -7.39
N THR A 77 -5.50 10.71 -6.41
CA THR A 77 -5.77 10.96 -4.99
C THR A 77 -4.62 11.65 -4.25
N GLY A 78 -3.48 11.90 -4.90
CA GLY A 78 -2.27 12.45 -4.27
C GLY A 78 -1.61 11.47 -3.28
N MET A 79 -1.92 10.18 -3.38
CA MET A 79 -1.31 9.13 -2.57
C MET A 79 0.04 8.70 -3.17
N PRO A 80 1.00 8.27 -2.34
CA PRO A 80 2.22 7.65 -2.85
C PRO A 80 1.92 6.33 -3.56
N ILE A 81 2.77 5.93 -4.52
CA ILE A 81 2.64 4.66 -5.22
C ILE A 81 2.96 3.50 -4.25
N VAL A 82 1.93 2.84 -3.72
CA VAL A 82 2.10 1.75 -2.74
C VAL A 82 2.37 0.41 -3.45
N ARG A 83 3.50 0.31 -4.16
CA ARG A 83 3.92 -0.90 -4.89
C ARG A 83 5.41 -1.17 -4.65
N LYS A 84 5.75 -2.35 -4.13
CA LYS A 84 7.15 -2.70 -3.80
C LYS A 84 8.12 -2.52 -4.96
N SER A 85 7.71 -2.93 -6.17
CA SER A 85 8.56 -2.83 -7.36
C SER A 85 8.79 -1.40 -7.83
N ALA A 86 8.13 -0.40 -7.25
CA ALA A 86 8.36 1.02 -7.52
C ALA A 86 9.57 1.58 -6.74
N TYR A 87 10.22 0.77 -5.89
CA TYR A 87 11.34 1.19 -5.04
C TYR A 87 12.50 0.19 -5.10
N LYS A 88 13.72 0.72 -5.17
CA LYS A 88 14.98 0.00 -5.09
C LYS A 88 15.24 -0.45 -3.64
N GLY A 89 16.18 -1.38 -3.44
CA GLY A 89 16.46 -1.96 -2.10
C GLY A 89 16.87 -0.94 -1.04
N ASN A 90 17.42 0.20 -1.46
CA ASN A 90 17.80 1.34 -0.61
C ASN A 90 16.65 2.34 -0.36
N GLY A 91 15.48 2.16 -0.98
CA GLY A 91 14.32 3.06 -0.88
C GLY A 91 14.21 4.11 -1.97
N ASP A 92 15.19 4.23 -2.89
CA ASP A 92 15.04 5.15 -4.01
C ASP A 92 13.93 4.67 -4.95
N THR A 93 13.26 5.60 -5.63
CA THR A 93 12.28 5.23 -6.67
C THR A 93 12.96 4.41 -7.77
N SER A 94 12.24 3.43 -8.31
CA SER A 94 12.78 2.50 -9.30
C SER A 94 13.05 3.13 -10.66
N ASP A 95 12.52 4.32 -10.90
CA ASP A 95 12.61 5.03 -12.18
C ASP A 95 13.61 6.19 -12.00
N ASP A 96 14.68 6.36 -12.80
CA ASP A 96 15.06 5.73 -14.08
C ASP A 96 15.52 4.26 -14.04
#